data_AF-A0A976Q122-F1
#
_entry.id   AF-A0A976Q122-F1
#
_cell.length_a   1.000
_cell.length_b   1.000
_cell.length_c   1.000
_cell.angle_alpha   90.00
_cell.angle_beta   90.00
_cell.angle_gamma   90.00
#
_symmetry.space_group_name_H-M   'P 1'
#
loop_
_entity.id
_entity.type
_entity.pdbx_description
1 polymer ?
#
loop_
_entity_poly.entity_id
_entity_poly.type
_entity_poly.pdbx_seq_one_letter_code
_entity_poly.pdbx_strand_id
1 'polypeptide(L)'
;MTAHRPSLFARIALATPLVAGGVLSCSDFQGSESDEALGECDEAQAVRLVYGRNQTVAVAGQAIAHDSCGAGSYCHSSAATEDFRFGAEVGLDFDLVPIPSGQDAIWERRHAALTAVEDGTMPPPDASSHVFGVSDWRFDRERSPYADKLPALETPEGREIFRNWLACNTPAVTVDEIPTWLLPIDPALADQMGDGDGDGDGDGDGDGDGDGDGDGDGDGDPPPAESDTGEAEPSDTPTGGPESGEAETSPTGADDAETEDTTPQEPPGETWEVLFAEFMAASCGGAGCHDSATAIGGLALADACASHTALLTGGGNCGRWVVPGNPDGSFLIQKVEQAMPPGNCGAQMPPPWAGGALPLHQQQRLRDWVARGAPGCDSVP
;
A
#
# COMPACT_ATOMS: atom_id res chain seq x y z
N MET A 1 59.30 31.44 23.13
CA MET A 1 58.19 32.29 23.55
C MET A 1 57.13 31.36 24.12
N THR A 2 57.19 31.18 25.43
CA THR A 2 56.46 30.18 26.19
C THR A 2 55.85 30.97 27.34
N ALA A 3 54.53 30.99 27.48
CA ALA A 3 53.88 31.55 28.65
C ALA A 3 52.52 30.89 28.87
N HIS A 4 52.51 29.97 29.84
CA HIS A 4 51.34 29.51 30.58
C HIS A 4 50.60 30.67 31.26
N ARG A 5 49.28 30.57 31.37
CA ARG A 5 48.50 31.08 32.52
C ARG A 5 47.29 30.19 32.84
N PRO A 6 46.83 30.16 34.11
CA PRO A 6 46.29 28.96 34.75
C PRO A 6 44.79 29.01 35.06
N SER A 7 44.27 27.85 35.46
CA SER A 7 42.94 27.54 36.00
C SER A 7 42.51 28.44 37.15
N LEU A 8 41.21 28.75 37.18
CA LEU A 8 40.52 29.29 38.35
C LEU A 8 39.40 28.33 38.78
N PHE A 9 39.58 27.78 39.98
CA PHE A 9 38.60 27.01 40.72
C PHE A 9 37.42 27.89 41.14
N ALA A 10 36.19 27.40 40.94
CA ALA A 10 35.04 27.85 41.69
C ALA A 10 34.37 26.63 42.35
N ARG A 11 34.48 26.57 43.68
CA ARG A 11 33.68 25.69 44.55
C ARG A 11 32.32 26.36 44.75
N ILE A 12 31.22 25.68 44.44
CA ILE A 12 29.90 26.03 44.96
C ILE A 12 29.27 24.77 45.58
N ALA A 13 28.56 25.04 46.66
CA ALA A 13 28.22 24.16 47.77
C ALA A 13 27.20 23.06 47.44
N LEU A 14 27.34 21.98 48.20
CA LEU A 14 26.34 20.95 48.45
C LEU A 14 25.10 21.57 49.13
N ALA A 15 23.94 21.32 48.56
CA ALA A 15 22.67 21.34 49.28
C ALA A 15 21.81 20.18 48.76
N THR A 16 21.73 19.11 49.55
CA THR A 16 20.60 18.16 49.50
C THR A 16 19.39 18.87 50.12
N PRO A 17 18.15 18.61 49.64
CA PRO A 17 17.39 17.60 50.38
C PRO A 17 16.28 16.85 49.61
N LEU A 18 15.79 15.83 50.32
CA LEU A 18 14.45 15.25 50.32
C LEU A 18 14.04 14.28 49.20
N VAL A 19 14.23 13.02 49.54
CA VAL A 19 13.45 11.87 49.06
C VAL A 19 12.01 12.03 49.55
N ALA A 20 11.06 12.16 48.63
CA ALA A 20 9.65 11.86 48.86
C ALA A 20 9.23 10.80 47.83
N GLY A 21 9.09 9.56 48.29
CA GLY A 21 8.57 8.46 47.49
C GLY A 21 7.08 8.66 47.25
N GLY A 22 6.73 9.09 46.04
CA GLY A 22 5.43 8.87 45.44
C GLY A 22 5.56 7.69 44.49
N VAL A 23 4.88 6.58 44.79
CA VAL A 23 4.71 5.47 43.86
C VAL A 23 3.78 6.01 42.77
N LEU A 24 4.32 6.35 41.60
CA LEU A 24 3.50 6.64 40.43
C LEU A 24 2.82 5.33 40.01
N SER A 25 1.51 5.28 40.20
CA SER A 25 0.64 4.24 39.66
C SER A 25 0.44 4.49 38.17
N CYS A 26 0.65 3.47 37.33
CA CYS A 26 0.50 3.51 35.87
C CYS A 26 -0.97 3.55 35.41
N SER A 27 -1.87 4.30 36.07
CA SER A 27 -3.32 4.17 35.83
C SER A 27 -4.06 5.48 35.58
N ASP A 28 -3.37 6.61 35.45
CA ASP A 28 -3.99 7.88 35.06
C ASP A 28 -3.33 8.43 33.79
N PHE A 29 -3.59 7.77 32.65
CA PHE A 29 -3.37 8.35 31.33
C PHE A 29 -4.56 9.28 31.03
N GLN A 30 -4.60 10.43 31.71
CA GLN A 30 -5.47 11.52 31.31
C GLN A 30 -4.86 12.12 30.04
N GLY A 31 -5.58 12.00 28.91
CA GLY A 31 -5.23 12.66 27.66
C GLY A 31 -5.06 14.16 27.90
N SER A 32 -3.85 14.66 27.69
CA SER A 32 -3.51 16.04 28.03
C SER A 32 -3.20 16.82 26.76
N GLU A 33 -4.17 17.64 26.36
CA GLU A 33 -4.08 18.87 25.54
C GLU A 33 -3.55 18.78 24.10
N SER A 34 -2.84 17.72 23.68
CA SER A 34 -2.43 17.61 22.27
C SER A 34 -3.59 17.17 21.36
N ASP A 35 -4.40 16.21 21.81
CA ASP A 35 -5.43 15.59 20.94
C ASP A 35 -6.62 16.51 20.63
N GLU A 36 -6.85 17.57 21.41
CA GLU A 36 -7.91 18.56 21.11
C GLU A 36 -7.69 19.27 19.77
N ALA A 37 -6.44 19.43 19.33
CA ALA A 37 -6.13 20.08 18.06
C ALA A 37 -6.55 19.25 16.85
N LEU A 38 -6.61 17.92 16.98
CA LEU A 38 -7.10 17.05 15.93
C LEU A 38 -8.62 17.02 15.87
N GLY A 39 -9.33 17.33 16.96
CA GLY A 39 -10.78 17.22 17.03
C GLY A 39 -11.28 15.77 17.12
N GLU A 40 -12.61 15.59 17.06
CA GLU A 40 -13.22 14.26 17.12
C GLU A 40 -12.91 13.42 15.87
N CYS A 41 -12.76 12.12 16.08
CA CYS A 41 -12.61 11.13 15.03
C CYS A 41 -14.00 10.69 14.52
N ASP A 42 -14.20 10.78 13.21
CA ASP A 42 -15.28 10.11 12.48
C ASP A 42 -14.73 8.82 11.86
N GLU A 43 -14.87 7.71 12.59
CA GLU A 43 -14.33 6.40 12.19
C GLU A 43 -14.86 5.96 10.82
N ALA A 44 -16.14 6.24 10.52
CA ALA A 44 -16.78 5.84 9.27
C ALA A 44 -16.15 6.56 8.07
N GLN A 45 -15.83 7.85 8.22
CA GLN A 45 -15.13 8.60 7.17
C GLN A 45 -13.65 8.23 7.08
N ALA A 46 -13.00 7.91 8.19
CA ALA A 46 -11.57 7.66 8.23
C ALA A 46 -11.15 6.38 7.49
N VAL A 47 -12.03 5.37 7.45
CA VAL A 47 -11.83 4.09 6.75
C VAL A 47 -12.33 4.10 5.30
N ARG A 48 -12.78 5.24 4.76
CA ARG A 48 -13.29 5.29 3.39
C ARG A 48 -12.21 4.95 2.38
N LEU A 49 -12.45 3.93 1.58
CA LEU A 49 -11.53 3.48 0.54
C LEU A 49 -11.58 4.38 -0.69
N VAL A 50 -10.41 4.52 -1.31
CA VAL A 50 -10.20 5.16 -2.61
C VAL A 50 -9.31 4.31 -3.49
N TYR A 51 -9.48 4.49 -4.80
CA TYR A 51 -8.89 3.63 -5.83
C TYR A 51 -8.07 4.44 -6.84
N GLY A 52 -6.79 4.08 -7.01
CA GLY A 52 -5.82 4.74 -7.89
C GLY A 52 -5.59 3.99 -9.22
N ARG A 53 -4.79 4.58 -10.13
CA ARG A 53 -4.67 4.11 -11.53
C ARG A 53 -4.21 2.67 -11.71
N ASN A 54 -3.41 2.15 -10.79
CA ASN A 54 -2.82 0.82 -10.87
C ASN A 54 -3.54 -0.18 -9.95
N GLN A 55 -4.87 -0.01 -9.81
CA GLN A 55 -5.68 -0.75 -8.83
C GLN A 55 -5.17 -0.59 -7.39
N THR A 56 -4.46 0.50 -7.12
CA THR A 56 -4.00 0.82 -5.78
C THR A 56 -5.20 1.14 -4.91
N VAL A 57 -5.25 0.56 -3.71
CA VAL A 57 -6.30 0.83 -2.73
C VAL A 57 -5.65 1.43 -1.50
N ALA A 58 -6.28 2.48 -0.96
CA ALA A 58 -5.86 3.14 0.25
C ALA A 58 -7.09 3.71 0.96
N VAL A 59 -6.98 3.99 2.25
CA VAL A 59 -7.96 4.87 2.91
C VAL A 59 -7.75 6.32 2.45
N ALA A 60 -8.81 7.11 2.42
CA ALA A 60 -8.80 8.44 1.81
C ALA A 60 -7.70 9.35 2.38
N GLY A 61 -7.52 9.40 3.70
CA GLY A 61 -6.47 10.22 4.32
C GLY A 61 -5.05 9.77 3.99
N GLN A 62 -4.82 8.45 3.92
CA GLN A 62 -3.55 7.88 3.48
C GLN A 62 -3.26 8.24 2.01
N ALA A 63 -4.27 8.15 1.12
CA ALA A 63 -4.12 8.53 -0.28
C ALA A 63 -3.79 10.02 -0.43
N ILE A 64 -4.40 10.89 0.40
CA ILE A 64 -4.05 12.32 0.44
C ILE A 64 -2.59 12.51 0.86
N ALA A 65 -2.16 11.85 1.95
CA ALA A 65 -0.78 11.91 2.43
C ALA A 65 0.20 11.42 1.37
N HIS A 66 -0.14 10.32 0.68
CA HIS A 66 0.66 9.79 -0.41
C HIS A 66 0.77 10.79 -1.56
N ASP A 67 -0.33 11.24 -2.17
CA ASP A 67 -0.28 12.12 -3.35
C ASP A 67 0.36 13.47 -3.03
N SER A 68 0.14 13.98 -1.82
CA SER A 68 0.52 15.35 -1.45
C SER A 68 1.88 15.46 -0.78
N CYS A 69 2.45 14.37 -0.26
CA CYS A 69 3.67 14.43 0.54
C CYS A 69 4.76 13.41 0.12
N GLY A 70 4.40 12.30 -0.56
CA GLY A 70 5.35 11.24 -0.96
C GLY A 70 5.44 11.04 -2.47
N ALA A 71 4.30 10.83 -3.12
CA ALA A 71 4.09 10.59 -4.55
C ALA A 71 5.12 9.64 -5.21
N GLY A 72 5.70 8.70 -4.44
CA GLY A 72 6.67 7.74 -4.93
C GLY A 72 8.04 8.31 -5.30
N SER A 73 8.31 9.60 -5.11
CA SER A 73 9.62 10.18 -5.46
C SER A 73 10.00 11.47 -4.75
N TYR A 74 9.15 12.00 -3.87
CA TYR A 74 9.29 13.36 -3.35
C TYR A 74 9.08 13.45 -1.84
N CYS A 75 9.79 14.34 -1.16
CA CYS A 75 9.80 14.60 0.29
C CYS A 75 9.81 13.35 1.17
N HIS A 76 8.64 12.75 1.37
CA HIS A 76 8.44 11.56 2.17
C HIS A 76 8.38 10.29 1.31
N SER A 77 9.10 10.24 0.19
CA SER A 77 9.27 8.99 -0.55
C SER A 77 10.58 8.32 -0.18
N SER A 78 10.60 7.00 -0.02
CA SER A 78 11.84 6.26 0.18
C SER A 78 12.81 6.40 -1.01
N ALA A 79 12.29 6.74 -2.20
CA ALA A 79 13.06 7.05 -3.39
C ALA A 79 13.52 8.52 -3.47
N ALA A 80 13.04 9.41 -2.59
CA ALA A 80 13.43 10.81 -2.57
C ALA A 80 14.88 10.98 -2.08
N THR A 81 15.76 11.40 -2.98
CA THR A 81 17.18 11.70 -2.73
C THR A 81 17.45 13.20 -2.77
N GLU A 82 18.39 13.68 -1.96
CA GLU A 82 18.99 15.04 -2.02
C GLU A 82 18.00 16.13 -2.44
N ASP A 83 18.03 16.51 -3.72
CA ASP A 83 17.24 17.58 -4.34
C ASP A 83 15.73 17.35 -4.35
N PHE A 84 15.25 16.15 -3.98
CA PHE A 84 13.83 15.81 -3.92
C PHE A 84 13.32 15.54 -2.51
N ARG A 85 14.19 15.59 -1.49
CA ARG A 85 13.81 15.40 -0.07
C ARG A 85 13.86 16.72 0.70
N PHE A 86 12.79 17.51 0.61
CA PHE A 86 12.72 18.86 1.19
C PHE A 86 12.26 18.81 2.65
N GLY A 87 13.19 18.92 3.58
CA GLY A 87 12.89 19.03 5.01
C GLY A 87 12.33 17.76 5.67
N ALA A 88 12.07 16.71 4.90
CA ALA A 88 11.65 15.41 5.41
C ALA A 88 12.83 14.66 6.02
N GLU A 89 12.65 14.17 7.25
CA GLU A 89 13.62 13.32 7.94
C GLU A 89 13.81 12.02 7.15
N VAL A 90 15.04 11.49 7.15
CA VAL A 90 15.33 10.17 6.55
C VAL A 90 14.55 9.10 7.33
N GLY A 91 13.82 8.24 6.59
CA GLY A 91 13.02 7.16 7.16
C GLY A 91 11.59 7.55 7.56
N LEU A 92 11.21 8.83 7.41
CA LEU A 92 9.81 9.26 7.51
C LEU A 92 9.20 9.25 6.11
N ASP A 93 8.84 8.06 5.64
CA ASP A 93 8.33 7.83 4.30
C ASP A 93 6.83 7.49 4.32
N PHE A 94 6.06 8.12 3.43
CA PHE A 94 4.61 8.03 3.26
C PHE A 94 4.21 7.39 1.92
N ASP A 95 5.14 6.72 1.26
CA ASP A 95 4.79 5.92 0.08
C ASP A 95 3.81 4.81 0.46
N LEU A 96 2.94 4.41 -0.47
CA LEU A 96 1.99 3.29 -0.28
C LEU A 96 2.68 1.92 -0.20
N VAL A 97 3.98 1.89 0.03
CA VAL A 97 4.71 0.67 0.34
C VAL A 97 4.57 0.43 1.85
N PRO A 98 4.04 -0.72 2.29
CA PRO A 98 3.86 -1.01 3.70
C PRO A 98 5.24 -1.10 4.34
N ILE A 99 5.62 -0.06 5.07
CA ILE A 99 6.56 -0.22 6.16
C ILE A 99 5.76 0.14 7.41
N PRO A 100 5.57 -0.78 8.38
CA PRO A 100 4.91 -0.48 9.64
C PRO A 100 5.44 0.81 10.30
N SER A 101 6.73 1.12 10.08
CA SER A 101 7.37 2.34 10.56
C SER A 101 6.77 3.64 10.01
N GLY A 102 6.22 3.66 8.79
CA GLY A 102 5.68 4.88 8.19
C GLY A 102 4.41 5.36 8.89
N GLN A 103 3.52 4.43 9.22
CA GLN A 103 2.27 4.73 9.91
C GLN A 103 2.51 5.17 11.36
N ASP A 104 3.34 4.44 12.11
CA ASP A 104 3.66 4.81 13.48
C ASP A 104 4.38 6.17 13.51
N ALA A 105 5.30 6.41 12.57
CA ALA A 105 6.05 7.66 12.53
C ALA A 105 5.20 8.88 12.15
N ILE A 106 4.21 8.74 11.26
CA ILE A 106 3.27 9.83 10.96
C ILE A 106 2.30 10.05 12.12
N TRP A 107 1.82 8.98 12.76
CA TRP A 107 0.93 9.08 13.91
C TRP A 107 1.60 9.76 15.10
N GLU A 108 2.84 9.42 15.40
CA GLU A 108 3.65 10.09 16.44
C GLU A 108 3.83 11.58 16.16
N ARG A 109 3.85 11.98 14.88
CA ARG A 109 4.06 13.36 14.41
C ARG A 109 2.78 14.05 13.95
N ARG A 110 1.61 13.45 14.16
CA ARG A 110 0.32 13.86 13.56
C ARG A 110 -0.02 15.34 13.76
N HIS A 111 0.23 15.88 14.94
CA HIS A 111 0.00 17.29 15.24
C HIS A 111 0.91 18.20 14.42
N ALA A 112 2.21 17.89 14.35
CA ALA A 112 3.16 18.65 13.56
C ALA A 112 2.86 18.53 12.06
N ALA A 113 2.44 17.36 11.60
CA ALA A 113 2.01 17.14 10.21
C ALA A 113 0.78 18.00 9.87
N LEU A 114 -0.25 17.98 10.71
CA LEU A 114 -1.46 18.80 10.49
C LEU A 114 -1.13 20.29 10.53
N THR A 115 -0.38 20.77 11.53
CA THR A 115 0.03 22.18 11.59
C THR A 115 0.84 22.60 10.36
N ALA A 116 1.75 21.74 9.88
CA ALA A 116 2.53 22.05 8.68
C ALA A 116 1.66 22.19 7.43
N VAL A 117 0.62 21.35 7.30
CA VAL A 117 -0.40 21.43 6.24
C VAL A 117 -1.24 22.70 6.35
N GLU A 118 -1.72 23.02 7.56
CA GLU A 118 -2.55 24.21 7.81
C GLU A 118 -1.79 25.51 7.55
N ASP A 119 -0.50 25.55 7.91
CA ASP A 119 0.39 26.69 7.67
C ASP A 119 0.87 26.77 6.20
N GLY A 120 0.51 25.79 5.36
CA GLY A 120 0.92 25.73 3.95
C GLY A 120 2.43 25.51 3.76
N THR A 121 3.09 24.97 4.78
CA THR A 121 4.51 24.57 4.71
C THR A 121 4.69 23.14 4.20
N MET A 122 3.61 22.36 4.19
CA MET A 122 3.53 21.01 3.63
C MET A 122 2.31 20.87 2.70
N PRO A 123 2.49 20.53 1.41
CA PRO A 123 3.79 20.48 0.72
C PRO A 123 4.46 21.87 0.64
N PRO A 124 5.79 21.95 0.53
CA PRO A 124 6.49 23.22 0.37
C PRO A 124 5.96 24.03 -0.84
N PRO A 125 5.89 25.37 -0.78
CA PRO A 125 5.35 26.17 -1.89
C PRO A 125 6.12 26.00 -3.22
N ASP A 126 7.42 25.73 -3.16
CA ASP A 126 8.28 25.44 -4.31
C ASP A 126 8.15 23.98 -4.80
N ALA A 127 7.78 23.07 -3.91
CA ALA A 127 7.42 21.69 -4.23
C ALA A 127 6.13 21.56 -5.03
N SER A 128 5.19 22.48 -4.78
CA SER A 128 3.82 22.43 -5.26
C SER A 128 3.69 22.01 -6.74
N SER A 129 4.47 22.62 -7.64
CA SER A 129 4.50 22.29 -9.08
C SER A 129 4.82 20.82 -9.45
N HIS A 130 5.43 20.06 -8.54
CA HIS A 130 5.81 18.65 -8.73
C HIS A 130 4.88 17.68 -7.98
N VAL A 131 4.05 18.18 -7.08
CA VAL A 131 3.31 17.39 -6.08
C VAL A 131 1.82 17.30 -6.42
N PHE A 132 1.28 18.14 -7.30
CA PHE A 132 -0.16 18.13 -7.55
C PHE A 132 -0.64 16.98 -8.44
N GLY A 133 -1.53 16.15 -7.89
CA GLY A 133 -2.64 15.53 -8.63
C GLY A 133 -2.22 14.54 -9.71
N VAL A 134 -1.05 13.92 -9.57
CA VAL A 134 -0.66 12.82 -10.45
C VAL A 134 -1.54 11.60 -10.20
N SER A 135 -2.07 11.40 -9.00
CA SER A 135 -2.95 10.27 -8.73
C SER A 135 -4.44 10.65 -8.77
N ASP A 136 -5.13 10.15 -9.80
CA ASP A 136 -6.57 10.30 -10.04
C ASP A 136 -7.34 9.34 -9.12
N TRP A 137 -7.21 9.53 -7.79
CA TRP A 137 -7.91 8.75 -6.77
C TRP A 137 -9.40 9.01 -6.84
N ARG A 138 -10.18 7.94 -6.75
CA ARG A 138 -11.65 7.98 -6.82
C ARG A 138 -12.27 7.13 -5.74
N PHE A 139 -13.45 7.50 -5.28
CA PHE A 139 -14.23 6.73 -4.30
C PHE A 139 -14.94 5.50 -4.91
N ASP A 140 -14.82 5.33 -6.22
CA ASP A 140 -15.37 4.20 -6.95
C ASP A 140 -14.27 3.20 -7.31
N ARG A 141 -14.55 1.92 -7.06
CA ARG A 141 -13.65 0.80 -7.35
C ARG A 141 -13.38 0.65 -8.84
N GLU A 142 -14.39 0.88 -9.68
CA GLU A 142 -14.25 0.81 -11.14
C GLU A 142 -13.51 2.02 -11.70
N ARG A 143 -13.28 3.04 -10.86
CA ARG A 143 -12.66 4.32 -11.21
C ARG A 143 -13.35 4.96 -12.40
N SER A 144 -14.68 4.90 -12.42
CA SER A 144 -15.51 5.56 -13.42
C SER A 144 -15.05 7.01 -13.59
N PRO A 145 -14.93 7.52 -14.83
CA PRO A 145 -14.54 8.92 -15.05
C PRO A 145 -15.50 9.92 -14.41
N TYR A 146 -16.73 9.48 -14.11
CA TYR A 146 -17.79 10.25 -13.45
C TYR A 146 -17.79 10.12 -11.93
N ALA A 147 -17.03 9.17 -11.36
CA ALA A 147 -16.96 9.01 -9.93
C ALA A 147 -16.26 10.19 -9.27
N ASP A 148 -16.70 10.51 -8.06
CA ASP A 148 -16.11 11.57 -7.24
C ASP A 148 -14.61 11.32 -7.04
N LYS A 149 -13.85 12.38 -7.26
CA LYS A 149 -12.41 12.39 -7.02
C LYS A 149 -12.13 12.67 -5.57
N LEU A 150 -11.04 12.11 -5.07
CA LEU A 150 -10.49 12.51 -3.79
C LEU A 150 -10.12 14.01 -3.85
N PRO A 151 -10.62 14.85 -2.91
CA PRO A 151 -10.26 16.26 -2.85
C PRO A 151 -8.76 16.43 -2.60
N ALA A 152 -8.16 17.43 -3.23
CA ALA A 152 -6.75 17.76 -3.03
C ALA A 152 -6.51 18.32 -1.62
N LEU A 153 -5.31 18.11 -1.07
CA LEU A 153 -4.94 18.53 0.28
C LEU A 153 -5.09 20.04 0.51
N GLU A 154 -4.98 20.88 -0.52
CA GLU A 154 -5.12 22.34 -0.36
C GLU A 154 -6.58 22.78 -0.20
N THR A 155 -7.53 21.89 -0.46
CA THR A 155 -8.95 22.18 -0.26
C THR A 155 -9.35 21.99 1.21
N PRO A 156 -10.35 22.74 1.72
CA PRO A 156 -10.88 22.51 3.07
C PRO A 156 -11.34 21.07 3.29
N GLU A 157 -11.95 20.46 2.27
CA GLU A 157 -12.43 19.07 2.31
C GLU A 157 -11.28 18.07 2.39
N GLY A 158 -10.23 18.24 1.59
CA GLY A 158 -9.05 17.37 1.63
C GLY A 158 -8.29 17.47 2.97
N ARG A 159 -8.15 18.68 3.52
CA ARG A 159 -7.57 18.86 4.86
C ARG A 159 -8.39 18.16 5.94
N GLU A 160 -9.71 18.23 5.85
CA GLU A 160 -10.58 17.57 6.83
C GLU A 160 -10.47 16.05 6.76
N ILE A 161 -10.41 15.47 5.56
CA ILE A 161 -10.16 14.03 5.37
C ILE A 161 -8.82 13.62 5.98
N PHE A 162 -7.76 14.42 5.75
CA PHE A 162 -6.42 14.16 6.30
C PHE A 162 -6.39 14.30 7.83
N ARG A 163 -6.98 15.36 8.39
CA ARG A 163 -7.15 15.57 9.83
C ARG A 163 -7.89 14.39 10.46
N ASN A 164 -9.01 13.98 9.88
CA ASN A 164 -9.83 12.90 10.42
C ASN A 164 -9.06 11.57 10.45
N TRP A 165 -8.32 11.26 9.38
CA TRP A 165 -7.43 10.09 9.35
C TRP A 165 -6.36 10.13 10.45
N LEU A 166 -5.74 11.29 10.65
CA LEU A 166 -4.81 11.55 11.75
C LEU A 166 -5.46 11.65 13.13
N ALA A 167 -6.78 11.81 13.24
CA ALA A 167 -7.49 11.79 14.53
C ALA A 167 -7.84 10.35 14.94
N CYS A 168 -8.17 9.52 13.94
CA CYS A 168 -8.64 8.15 14.14
C CYS A 168 -7.53 7.09 14.25
N ASN A 169 -6.28 7.45 13.98
CA ASN A 169 -5.15 6.51 13.84
C ASN A 169 -5.46 5.39 12.85
N THR A 170 -6.19 5.72 11.78
CA THR A 170 -6.69 4.69 10.89
C THR A 170 -5.52 3.98 10.21
N PRO A 171 -5.48 2.64 10.25
CA PRO A 171 -4.47 1.85 9.59
C PRO A 171 -4.23 2.27 8.14
N ALA A 172 -2.96 2.34 7.77
CA ALA A 172 -2.58 2.42 6.37
C ALA A 172 -2.97 1.10 5.71
N VAL A 173 -3.83 1.16 4.70
CA VAL A 173 -4.22 -0.01 3.90
C VAL A 173 -3.25 -0.09 2.74
N THR A 174 -2.75 -1.28 2.46
CA THR A 174 -1.90 -1.52 1.29
C THR A 174 -2.57 -2.45 0.32
N VAL A 175 -2.10 -2.39 -0.92
CA VAL A 175 -2.64 -3.06 -2.11
C VAL A 175 -2.84 -4.56 -2.00
N ASP A 176 -2.27 -5.21 -0.99
CA ASP A 176 -2.17 -6.66 -0.94
C ASP A 176 -3.31 -7.30 -0.16
N GLU A 177 -3.88 -6.58 0.82
CA GLU A 177 -5.02 -7.04 1.59
C GLU A 177 -5.87 -5.81 1.96
N ILE A 178 -7.01 -5.65 1.30
CA ILE A 178 -8.10 -4.89 1.95
C ILE A 178 -8.48 -5.76 3.15
N PRO A 179 -8.25 -5.30 4.39
CA PRO A 179 -8.57 -6.12 5.54
C PRO A 179 -10.04 -6.53 5.47
N THR A 180 -10.36 -7.76 5.85
CA THR A 180 -11.74 -8.27 5.74
C THR A 180 -12.76 -7.42 6.49
N TRP A 181 -12.33 -6.70 7.54
CA TRP A 181 -13.16 -5.73 8.27
C TRP A 181 -13.44 -4.42 7.51
N LEU A 182 -12.69 -4.17 6.44
CA LEU A 182 -12.73 -2.98 5.59
C LEU A 182 -13.37 -3.25 4.23
N LEU A 183 -13.56 -4.53 3.89
CA LEU A 183 -14.39 -4.92 2.77
C LEU A 183 -15.84 -4.54 3.11
N PRO A 184 -16.58 -3.87 2.20
CA PRO A 184 -18.01 -3.71 2.39
C PRO A 184 -18.60 -5.10 2.57
N ILE A 185 -19.30 -5.32 3.69
CA ILE A 185 -20.08 -6.54 3.87
C ILE A 185 -20.98 -6.62 2.65
N ASP A 186 -20.83 -7.67 1.85
CA ASP A 186 -21.70 -7.90 0.70
C ASP A 186 -23.15 -7.74 1.19
N PRO A 187 -23.95 -6.82 0.61
CA PRO A 187 -25.33 -6.62 1.03
C PRO A 187 -26.12 -7.93 1.06
N ALA A 188 -25.77 -8.90 0.20
CA ALA A 188 -26.38 -10.23 0.16
C ALA A 188 -25.96 -11.14 1.35
N LEU A 189 -24.84 -10.86 2.01
CA LEU A 189 -24.39 -11.52 3.25
C LEU A 189 -24.93 -10.80 4.49
N ALA A 190 -25.14 -9.49 4.44
CA ALA A 190 -25.75 -8.72 5.52
C ALA A 190 -27.18 -9.21 5.82
N ASP A 191 -27.96 -9.54 4.78
CA ASP A 191 -29.29 -10.15 4.92
C ASP A 191 -29.26 -11.57 5.55
N GLN A 192 -28.15 -12.30 5.43
CA GLN A 192 -27.99 -13.63 6.03
C GLN A 192 -27.52 -13.60 7.49
N MET A 193 -26.98 -12.49 7.96
CA MET A 193 -26.63 -12.28 9.36
C MET A 193 -27.75 -11.61 10.16
N GLY A 194 -28.92 -11.37 9.52
CA GLY A 194 -30.14 -10.87 10.13
C GLY A 194 -30.52 -11.69 11.36
N ASP A 195 -30.28 -11.07 12.50
CA ASP A 195 -30.61 -11.45 13.85
C ASP A 195 -32.09 -11.81 13.92
N GLY A 196 -32.34 -13.11 14.02
CA GLY A 196 -33.63 -13.63 14.44
C GLY A 196 -34.06 -12.95 15.74
N ASP A 197 -35.31 -12.52 15.73
CA ASP A 197 -36.16 -12.19 16.87
C ASP A 197 -36.13 -10.71 17.33
N GLY A 198 -36.96 -9.90 16.68
CA GLY A 198 -37.24 -8.53 17.09
C GLY A 198 -38.55 -8.00 16.55
N ASP A 199 -39.66 -8.56 17.00
CA ASP A 199 -41.04 -8.10 16.74
C ASP A 199 -41.20 -6.63 17.16
N GLY A 200 -41.14 -5.72 16.19
CA GLY A 200 -41.35 -4.29 16.38
C GLY A 200 -42.50 -3.79 15.53
N ASP A 201 -43.72 -4.03 15.99
CA ASP A 201 -44.96 -3.46 15.45
C ASP A 201 -44.94 -1.92 15.61
N GLY A 202 -44.40 -1.24 14.60
CA GLY A 202 -44.38 0.22 14.51
C GLY A 202 -45.33 0.72 13.44
N ASP A 203 -46.62 0.76 13.75
CA ASP A 203 -47.67 1.39 12.95
C ASP A 203 -47.44 2.91 12.90
N GLY A 204 -46.65 3.36 11.92
CA GLY A 204 -46.39 4.76 11.64
C GLY A 204 -47.13 5.21 10.38
N ASP A 205 -48.43 5.49 10.52
CA ASP A 205 -49.26 6.11 9.48
C ASP A 205 -48.81 7.56 9.26
N GLY A 206 -47.86 7.75 8.34
CA GLY A 206 -47.38 9.05 7.88
C GLY A 206 -47.93 9.37 6.50
N ASP A 207 -49.20 9.80 6.43
CA ASP A 207 -49.83 10.35 5.22
C ASP A 207 -49.15 11.69 4.85
N GLY A 208 -48.16 11.61 3.96
CA GLY A 208 -47.49 12.76 3.37
C GLY A 208 -47.88 12.93 1.91
N ASP A 209 -49.04 13.52 1.66
CA ASP A 209 -49.50 13.93 0.33
C ASP A 209 -48.63 15.10 -0.19
N GLY A 210 -47.58 14.75 -0.93
CA GLY A 210 -46.72 15.68 -1.65
C GLY A 210 -46.97 15.64 -3.14
N ASP A 211 -48.05 16.29 -3.59
CA ASP A 211 -48.35 16.52 -5.01
C ASP A 211 -47.33 17.49 -5.60
N GLY A 212 -46.31 16.95 -6.25
CA GLY A 212 -45.30 17.68 -7.00
C GLY A 212 -45.42 17.41 -8.50
N ASP A 213 -46.39 18.05 -9.15
CA ASP A 213 -46.54 18.07 -10.62
C ASP A 213 -45.37 18.85 -11.25
N GLY A 214 -44.36 18.13 -11.70
CA GLY A 214 -43.23 18.65 -12.46
C GLY A 214 -43.25 18.14 -13.89
N ASP A 215 -44.12 18.70 -14.72
CA ASP A 215 -44.13 18.50 -16.18
C ASP A 215 -42.88 19.11 -16.81
N GLY A 216 -41.93 18.24 -17.15
CA GLY A 216 -40.70 18.59 -17.87
C GLY A 216 -40.63 17.86 -19.20
N ASP A 217 -41.45 18.27 -20.16
CA ASP A 217 -41.37 17.85 -21.55
C ASP A 217 -40.06 18.35 -22.19
N GLY A 218 -39.16 17.41 -22.47
CA GLY A 218 -37.89 17.65 -23.14
C GLY A 218 -37.72 16.67 -24.30
N ASP A 219 -38.49 16.86 -25.36
CA ASP A 219 -38.36 16.17 -26.64
C ASP A 219 -36.99 16.45 -27.27
N GLY A 220 -36.17 15.40 -27.39
CA GLY A 220 -34.90 15.41 -28.11
C GLY A 220 -34.78 14.17 -28.98
N ASP A 221 -35.36 14.24 -30.18
CA ASP A 221 -35.25 13.26 -31.25
C ASP A 221 -33.78 12.83 -31.53
N PRO A 222 -33.48 11.51 -31.63
CA PRO A 222 -32.24 11.03 -32.23
C PRO A 222 -32.37 10.81 -33.75
N PRO A 223 -31.34 11.12 -34.57
CA PRO A 223 -31.31 10.75 -35.98
C PRO A 223 -30.97 9.25 -36.20
N PRO A 224 -31.30 8.70 -37.39
CA PRO A 224 -31.56 7.28 -37.58
C PRO A 224 -30.33 6.42 -37.94
N ALA A 225 -30.58 5.11 -37.81
CA ALA A 225 -29.72 3.96 -38.06
C ALA A 225 -29.39 3.67 -39.54
N GLU A 226 -28.23 3.06 -39.75
CA GLU A 226 -27.88 2.18 -40.90
C GLU A 226 -27.20 0.94 -40.26
N SER A 227 -27.91 -0.17 -40.08
CA SER A 227 -27.88 -1.39 -40.90
C SER A 227 -26.49 -1.94 -41.24
N ASP A 228 -26.10 -3.07 -40.65
CA ASP A 228 -25.70 -4.23 -41.46
C ASP A 228 -25.86 -5.57 -40.72
N THR A 229 -26.20 -6.57 -41.51
CA THR A 229 -26.70 -7.91 -41.20
C THR A 229 -25.61 -8.97 -41.33
N GLY A 230 -25.70 -10.05 -40.55
CA GLY A 230 -24.93 -11.29 -40.74
C GLY A 230 -25.04 -12.17 -39.50
N GLU A 231 -26.13 -12.92 -39.34
CA GLU A 231 -26.29 -14.33 -39.75
C GLU A 231 -25.69 -15.33 -38.76
N ALA A 232 -26.57 -16.25 -38.34
CA ALA A 232 -26.39 -17.31 -37.36
C ALA A 232 -25.57 -18.49 -37.93
N GLU A 233 -25.06 -19.35 -37.04
CA GLU A 233 -25.56 -20.72 -36.81
C GLU A 233 -24.69 -21.43 -35.73
N PRO A 234 -25.21 -22.49 -35.07
CA PRO A 234 -24.72 -23.03 -33.79
C PRO A 234 -23.86 -24.30 -33.95
N SER A 235 -23.14 -24.71 -32.89
CA SER A 235 -22.73 -26.12 -32.73
C SER A 235 -22.43 -26.48 -31.27
N ASP A 236 -23.30 -27.34 -30.74
CA ASP A 236 -23.01 -28.58 -30.02
C ASP A 236 -22.22 -28.60 -28.70
N THR A 237 -22.99 -28.97 -27.67
CA THR A 237 -22.58 -29.61 -26.41
C THR A 237 -21.99 -31.01 -26.66
N PRO A 238 -21.10 -31.49 -25.77
CA PRO A 238 -21.46 -32.65 -24.93
C PRO A 238 -20.90 -32.50 -23.50
N THR A 239 -21.70 -32.51 -22.43
CA THR A 239 -22.18 -33.69 -21.68
C THR A 239 -21.22 -34.89 -21.63
N GLY A 240 -20.44 -34.96 -20.55
CA GLY A 240 -19.69 -36.15 -20.11
C GLY A 240 -19.70 -36.20 -18.58
N GLY A 241 -20.28 -37.27 -18.03
CA GLY A 241 -20.62 -37.45 -16.62
C GLY A 241 -19.48 -37.95 -15.71
N PRO A 242 -19.84 -38.48 -14.52
CA PRO A 242 -19.04 -38.40 -13.30
C PRO A 242 -18.12 -39.61 -13.09
N GLU A 243 -17.03 -39.41 -12.35
CA GLU A 243 -16.30 -40.48 -11.68
C GLU A 243 -16.14 -40.20 -10.19
N SER A 244 -16.70 -41.13 -9.43
CA SER A 244 -16.54 -41.43 -8.01
C SER A 244 -15.10 -41.85 -7.67
N GLY A 245 -14.62 -41.48 -6.48
CA GLY A 245 -13.38 -42.03 -5.93
C GLY A 245 -13.15 -41.62 -4.48
N GLU A 246 -13.56 -42.50 -3.58
CA GLU A 246 -13.41 -42.46 -2.12
C GLU A 246 -11.94 -42.49 -1.68
N ALA A 247 -11.59 -41.84 -0.56
CA ALA A 247 -10.71 -42.42 0.47
C ALA A 247 -10.60 -41.49 1.69
N GLU A 248 -11.30 -41.87 2.74
CA GLU A 248 -11.02 -41.45 4.10
C GLU A 248 -9.67 -42.00 4.56
N THR A 249 -8.86 -41.18 5.23
CA THR A 249 -8.03 -41.64 6.35
C THR A 249 -7.86 -40.52 7.37
N SER A 250 -8.61 -40.61 8.47
CA SER A 250 -8.18 -40.09 9.78
C SER A 250 -7.00 -40.93 10.28
N PRO A 251 -6.04 -40.28 10.97
CA PRO A 251 -5.51 -40.89 12.18
C PRO A 251 -5.62 -39.93 13.36
N THR A 252 -6.33 -40.43 14.37
CA THR A 252 -6.22 -40.09 15.77
C THR A 252 -4.78 -40.24 16.27
N GLY A 253 -4.26 -39.19 16.90
CA GLY A 253 -3.02 -39.21 17.66
C GLY A 253 -3.01 -38.03 18.62
N ALA A 254 -3.64 -38.20 19.77
CA ALA A 254 -3.52 -37.31 20.91
C ALA A 254 -2.38 -37.85 21.78
N ASP A 255 -1.24 -37.17 21.78
CA ASP A 255 -0.20 -37.35 22.78
C ASP A 255 0.48 -35.99 23.03
N ASP A 256 0.43 -35.58 24.30
CA ASP A 256 1.32 -34.68 25.03
C ASP A 256 1.62 -33.27 24.45
N ALA A 257 0.76 -32.32 24.81
CA ALA A 257 1.05 -30.89 24.75
C ALA A 257 2.05 -30.49 25.85
N GLU A 258 3.33 -30.61 25.55
CA GLU A 258 4.37 -29.78 26.18
C GLU A 258 4.16 -28.35 25.67
N THR A 259 3.85 -27.42 26.57
CA THR A 259 3.78 -25.99 26.29
C THR A 259 5.18 -25.47 25.97
N GLU A 260 5.60 -25.61 24.72
CA GLU A 260 6.77 -24.92 24.19
C GLU A 260 6.45 -23.44 23.99
N ASP A 261 7.32 -22.63 24.58
CA ASP A 261 7.44 -21.18 24.48
C ASP A 261 7.49 -20.75 23.01
N THR A 262 6.31 -20.48 22.44
CA THR A 262 6.15 -20.06 21.04
C THR A 262 6.50 -18.58 20.95
N THR A 263 7.80 -18.28 20.90
CA THR A 263 8.27 -17.01 20.35
C THR A 263 7.62 -16.85 18.97
N PRO A 264 6.98 -15.71 18.63
CA PRO A 264 6.38 -15.51 17.32
C PRO A 264 7.41 -15.84 16.24
N GLN A 265 7.20 -16.95 15.55
CA GLN A 265 8.04 -17.35 14.45
C GLN A 265 7.79 -16.35 13.34
N GLU A 266 8.82 -15.56 13.01
CA GLU A 266 8.84 -14.70 11.84
C GLU A 266 8.31 -15.52 10.66
N PRO A 267 7.31 -15.01 9.90
CA PRO A 267 6.67 -15.79 8.85
C PRO A 267 7.77 -16.37 7.94
N PRO A 268 7.67 -17.66 7.56
CA PRO A 268 8.72 -18.34 6.82
C PRO A 268 9.14 -17.46 5.64
N GLY A 269 10.37 -16.96 5.72
CA GLY A 269 10.84 -15.90 4.84
C GLY A 269 10.60 -16.29 3.40
N GLU A 270 9.95 -15.41 2.66
CA GLU A 270 9.55 -15.63 1.27
C GLU A 270 10.70 -16.20 0.43
N THR A 271 10.51 -17.38 -0.15
CA THR A 271 11.56 -18.08 -0.90
C THR A 271 11.54 -17.67 -2.37
N TRP A 272 12.66 -17.89 -3.05
CA TRP A 272 12.74 -17.62 -4.49
C TRP A 272 11.70 -18.44 -5.29
N GLU A 273 11.37 -19.65 -4.84
CA GLU A 273 10.42 -20.55 -5.50
C GLU A 273 9.03 -19.92 -5.52
N VAL A 274 8.64 -19.29 -4.41
CA VAL A 274 7.37 -18.58 -4.27
C VAL A 274 7.32 -17.39 -5.23
N LEU A 275 8.34 -16.51 -5.18
CA LEU A 275 8.42 -15.37 -6.11
C LEU A 275 8.39 -15.81 -7.57
N PHE A 276 9.09 -16.91 -7.87
CA PHE A 276 9.17 -17.42 -9.22
C PHE A 276 7.83 -17.92 -9.72
N ALA A 277 7.15 -18.74 -8.92
CA ALA A 277 5.86 -19.33 -9.25
C ALA A 277 4.75 -18.27 -9.37
N GLU A 278 4.75 -17.27 -8.49
CA GLU A 278 3.66 -16.29 -8.43
C GLU A 278 3.74 -15.24 -9.53
N PHE A 279 4.93 -14.74 -9.87
CA PHE A 279 5.01 -13.67 -10.89
C PHE A 279 6.24 -13.67 -11.78
N MET A 280 7.42 -14.16 -11.37
CA MET A 280 8.58 -14.07 -12.28
C MET A 280 8.37 -14.92 -13.54
N ALA A 281 7.80 -16.11 -13.39
CA ALA A 281 7.50 -16.97 -14.54
C ALA A 281 6.49 -16.31 -15.48
N ALA A 282 5.38 -15.78 -14.97
CA ALA A 282 4.33 -15.19 -15.81
C ALA A 282 4.76 -13.85 -16.43
N SER A 283 5.28 -12.94 -15.62
CA SER A 283 5.57 -11.56 -16.02
C SER A 283 6.87 -11.40 -16.83
N CYS A 284 7.83 -12.32 -16.66
CA CYS A 284 9.14 -12.22 -17.30
C CYS A 284 9.46 -13.44 -18.17
N GLY A 285 9.28 -14.65 -17.63
CA GLY A 285 9.60 -15.93 -18.29
C GLY A 285 8.53 -16.44 -19.28
N GLY A 286 7.33 -15.86 -19.30
CA GLY A 286 6.21 -16.25 -20.16
C GLY A 286 5.83 -15.16 -21.18
N ALA A 287 6.37 -13.95 -21.02
CA ALA A 287 6.05 -12.79 -21.83
C ALA A 287 6.77 -12.77 -23.21
N GLY A 288 7.39 -13.87 -23.62
CA GLY A 288 8.09 -13.98 -24.92
C GLY A 288 9.43 -13.24 -25.01
N CYS A 289 9.99 -12.81 -23.87
CA CYS A 289 11.18 -11.96 -23.82
C CYS A 289 12.39 -12.60 -23.13
N HIS A 290 12.13 -13.29 -22.00
CA HIS A 290 13.15 -13.93 -21.17
C HIS A 290 12.76 -15.39 -20.89
N ASP A 291 12.20 -16.08 -21.87
CA ASP A 291 11.79 -17.48 -21.75
C ASP A 291 12.92 -18.45 -22.16
N SER A 292 12.64 -19.76 -22.15
CA SER A 292 13.62 -20.79 -22.53
C SER A 292 14.02 -20.76 -24.01
N ALA A 293 13.17 -20.24 -24.89
CA ALA A 293 13.42 -20.06 -26.32
C ALA A 293 13.98 -18.67 -26.67
N THR A 294 13.69 -17.66 -25.85
CA THR A 294 14.01 -16.25 -26.10
C THR A 294 14.75 -15.65 -24.90
N ALA A 295 16.05 -15.37 -25.10
CA ALA A 295 16.92 -14.82 -24.07
C ALA A 295 17.35 -13.37 -24.39
N ILE A 296 16.41 -12.41 -24.37
CA ILE A 296 16.75 -11.00 -24.62
C ILE A 296 17.78 -10.54 -23.58
N GLY A 297 18.83 -9.86 -24.04
CA GLY A 297 19.93 -9.42 -23.17
C GLY A 297 20.74 -10.57 -22.57
N GLY A 298 20.58 -11.80 -23.07
CA GLY A 298 21.26 -13.00 -22.58
C GLY A 298 20.64 -13.61 -21.32
N LEU A 299 19.49 -13.12 -20.86
CA LEU A 299 18.76 -13.68 -19.71
C LEU A 299 17.62 -14.58 -20.17
N ALA A 300 17.63 -15.84 -19.72
CA ALA A 300 16.53 -16.78 -19.85
C ALA A 300 16.05 -17.20 -18.45
N LEU A 301 14.73 -17.18 -18.25
CA LEU A 301 14.03 -17.52 -17.03
C LEU A 301 13.22 -18.80 -17.24
N ALA A 302 13.92 -19.92 -17.44
CA ALA A 302 13.31 -21.18 -17.89
C ALA A 302 12.59 -21.96 -16.77
N ASP A 303 13.20 -22.00 -15.59
CA ASP A 303 12.68 -22.64 -14.37
C ASP A 303 13.25 -21.94 -13.14
N ALA A 304 12.71 -22.17 -11.96
CA ALA A 304 13.09 -21.45 -10.75
C ALA A 304 14.61 -21.48 -10.52
N CYS A 305 15.25 -22.65 -10.52
CA CYS A 305 16.65 -22.76 -10.08
C CYS A 305 17.65 -22.33 -11.14
N ALA A 306 17.37 -22.61 -12.41
CA ALA A 306 18.16 -22.05 -13.50
C ALA A 306 18.06 -20.52 -13.54
N SER A 307 16.85 -19.97 -13.31
CA SER A 307 16.60 -18.53 -13.29
C SER A 307 17.33 -17.85 -12.13
N HIS A 308 17.29 -18.43 -10.94
CA HIS A 308 18.04 -17.96 -9.77
C HIS A 308 19.53 -17.86 -10.07
N THR A 309 20.09 -18.95 -10.59
CA THR A 309 21.51 -19.01 -10.96
C THR A 309 21.85 -17.98 -12.04
N ALA A 310 21.00 -17.84 -13.06
CA ALA A 310 21.19 -16.87 -14.13
C ALA A 310 21.19 -15.42 -13.61
N LEU A 311 20.23 -15.07 -12.75
CA LEU A 311 20.15 -13.74 -12.13
C LEU A 311 21.36 -13.43 -11.25
N LEU A 312 21.83 -14.41 -10.47
CA LEU A 312 22.97 -14.21 -9.58
C LEU A 312 24.30 -14.16 -10.30
N THR A 313 24.50 -14.93 -11.36
CA THR A 313 25.78 -15.04 -12.07
C THR A 313 25.90 -14.10 -13.26
N GLY A 314 24.76 -13.69 -13.82
CA GLY A 314 24.67 -12.86 -15.00
C GLY A 314 24.89 -11.37 -14.75
N GLY A 315 24.85 -10.61 -15.84
CA GLY A 315 25.09 -9.19 -15.87
C GLY A 315 25.37 -8.69 -17.28
N GLY A 316 25.41 -7.38 -17.44
CA GLY A 316 25.74 -6.73 -18.70
C GLY A 316 26.44 -5.40 -18.48
N ASN A 317 26.46 -4.56 -19.52
CA ASN A 317 27.05 -3.22 -19.45
C ASN A 317 26.37 -2.30 -18.42
N CYS A 318 25.17 -2.66 -17.98
CA CYS A 318 24.39 -1.96 -16.96
C CYS A 318 24.65 -2.48 -15.54
N GLY A 319 25.60 -3.42 -15.38
CA GLY A 319 25.96 -4.00 -14.10
C GLY A 319 25.44 -5.42 -13.92
N ARG A 320 25.57 -5.91 -12.68
CA ARG A 320 25.12 -7.22 -12.22
C ARG A 320 23.59 -7.21 -12.15
N TRP A 321 22.93 -8.28 -12.62
CA TRP A 321 21.47 -8.35 -12.55
C TRP A 321 20.98 -8.38 -11.11
N VAL A 322 21.58 -9.23 -10.27
CA VAL A 322 21.34 -9.24 -8.82
C VAL A 322 22.65 -9.17 -8.06
N VAL A 323 22.73 -8.22 -7.13
CA VAL A 323 23.80 -8.08 -6.13
C VAL A 323 23.21 -8.47 -4.77
N PRO A 324 23.47 -9.69 -4.27
CA PRO A 324 23.00 -10.12 -2.96
C PRO A 324 23.29 -9.11 -1.85
N GLY A 325 22.26 -8.76 -1.08
CA GLY A 325 22.35 -7.80 0.03
C GLY A 325 22.36 -6.33 -0.40
N ASN A 326 22.25 -6.04 -1.70
CA ASN A 326 22.26 -4.67 -2.23
C ASN A 326 21.20 -4.49 -3.33
N PRO A 327 19.93 -4.22 -2.95
CA PRO A 327 18.85 -4.03 -3.92
C PRO A 327 19.10 -2.82 -4.84
N ASP A 328 19.59 -1.70 -4.32
CA ASP A 328 19.81 -0.49 -5.13
C ASP A 328 20.95 -0.67 -6.15
N GLY A 329 21.93 -1.51 -5.81
CA GLY A 329 23.00 -1.93 -6.72
C GLY A 329 22.60 -3.03 -7.71
N SER A 330 21.38 -3.57 -7.61
CA SER A 330 20.90 -4.67 -8.46
C SER A 330 20.16 -4.14 -9.68
N PHE A 331 20.65 -4.46 -10.87
CA PHE A 331 20.04 -3.98 -12.11
C PHE A 331 18.61 -4.50 -12.32
N LEU A 332 18.27 -5.68 -11.79
CA LEU A 332 16.90 -6.20 -11.79
C LEU A 332 15.92 -5.22 -11.11
N ILE A 333 16.28 -4.74 -9.91
CA ILE A 333 15.45 -3.79 -9.15
C ILE A 333 15.30 -2.49 -9.93
N GLN A 334 16.40 -1.93 -10.43
CA GLN A 334 16.33 -0.72 -11.26
C GLN A 334 15.38 -0.90 -12.47
N LYS A 335 15.40 -2.07 -13.12
CA LYS A 335 14.55 -2.35 -14.27
C LYS A 335 13.08 -2.50 -13.94
N VAL A 336 12.70 -3.00 -12.77
CA VAL A 336 11.29 -3.19 -12.42
C VAL A 336 10.65 -1.93 -11.85
N GLU A 337 11.42 -1.00 -11.31
CA GLU A 337 10.89 0.16 -10.58
C GLU A 337 11.00 1.48 -11.33
N GLN A 338 12.02 1.62 -12.18
CA GLN A 338 12.34 2.89 -12.81
C GLN A 338 11.84 2.89 -14.24
N ALA A 339 11.06 3.91 -14.61
CA ALA A 339 10.61 4.13 -15.98
C ALA A 339 11.79 4.15 -16.97
N MET A 340 12.89 4.78 -16.57
CA MET A 340 14.15 4.86 -17.31
C MET A 340 15.35 4.64 -16.36
N PRO A 341 15.87 3.41 -16.25
CA PRO A 341 17.07 3.11 -15.48
C PRO A 341 18.29 3.93 -15.94
N PRO A 342 19.19 4.31 -15.02
CA PRO A 342 20.35 5.13 -15.32
C PRO A 342 21.29 4.47 -16.33
N GLY A 343 22.10 5.28 -17.01
CA GLY A 343 23.18 4.76 -17.86
C GLY A 343 22.76 4.24 -19.24
N ASN A 344 21.62 4.72 -19.78
CA ASN A 344 21.08 4.30 -21.08
C ASN A 344 20.77 2.79 -21.13
N CYS A 345 20.23 2.28 -20.04
CA CYS A 345 20.00 0.85 -19.79
C CYS A 345 18.60 0.34 -20.21
N GLY A 346 18.01 1.03 -21.18
CA GLY A 346 16.67 0.75 -21.71
C GLY A 346 15.54 1.31 -20.84
N ALA A 347 14.33 0.79 -21.02
CA ALA A 347 13.12 1.18 -20.29
C ALA A 347 12.76 0.17 -19.18
N GLN A 348 11.78 0.51 -18.35
CA GLN A 348 11.19 -0.38 -17.34
C GLN A 348 10.74 -1.74 -17.92
N MET A 349 10.81 -2.78 -17.10
CA MET A 349 10.31 -4.12 -17.37
C MET A 349 9.28 -4.55 -16.30
N PRO A 350 8.23 -5.29 -16.67
CA PRO A 350 7.81 -5.59 -18.04
C PRO A 350 7.38 -4.34 -18.83
N PRO A 351 7.51 -4.34 -20.16
CA PRO A 351 7.07 -3.21 -20.97
C PRO A 351 5.53 -3.10 -20.99
N PRO A 352 4.96 -1.92 -21.30
CA PRO A 352 3.50 -1.71 -21.31
C PRO A 352 2.69 -2.71 -22.15
N TRP A 353 3.26 -3.18 -23.26
CA TRP A 353 2.60 -4.14 -24.15
C TRP A 353 2.66 -5.59 -23.64
N ALA A 354 3.45 -5.88 -22.60
CA ALA A 354 3.61 -7.20 -21.99
C ALA A 354 3.07 -7.24 -20.55
N GLY A 355 2.07 -6.42 -20.23
CA GLY A 355 1.47 -6.33 -18.90
C GLY A 355 1.88 -5.10 -18.09
N GLY A 356 2.88 -4.34 -18.55
CA GLY A 356 3.34 -3.13 -17.87
C GLY A 356 4.16 -3.42 -16.62
N ALA A 357 4.47 -2.34 -15.88
CA ALA A 357 5.27 -2.42 -14.67
C ALA A 357 4.66 -3.42 -13.67
N LEU A 358 5.51 -4.16 -12.96
CA LEU A 358 5.04 -5.01 -11.87
C LEU A 358 4.27 -4.17 -10.84
N PRO A 359 3.23 -4.72 -10.18
CA PRO A 359 2.64 -4.09 -9.01
C PRO A 359 3.70 -3.78 -7.95
N LEU A 360 3.55 -2.67 -7.23
CA LEU A 360 4.53 -2.21 -6.24
C LEU A 360 4.86 -3.29 -5.19
N HIS A 361 3.89 -4.11 -4.79
CA HIS A 361 4.14 -5.21 -3.86
C HIS A 361 5.09 -6.27 -4.43
N GLN A 362 4.98 -6.62 -5.72
CA GLN A 362 5.88 -7.58 -6.35
C GLN A 362 7.29 -7.01 -6.48
N GLN A 363 7.39 -5.70 -6.75
CA GLN A 363 8.66 -4.97 -6.75
C GLN A 363 9.30 -5.02 -5.35
N GLN A 364 8.51 -4.75 -4.30
CA GLN A 364 8.98 -4.78 -2.92
C GLN A 364 9.44 -6.18 -2.48
N ARG A 365 8.67 -7.22 -2.81
CA ARG A 365 9.03 -8.62 -2.55
C ARG A 365 10.33 -9.03 -3.23
N LEU A 366 10.57 -8.57 -4.47
CA LEU A 366 11.87 -8.72 -5.13
C LEU A 366 12.99 -7.98 -4.39
N ARG A 367 12.76 -6.74 -3.97
CA ARG A 367 13.74 -5.96 -3.21
C ARG A 367 14.11 -6.66 -1.91
N ASP A 368 13.12 -7.15 -1.15
CA ASP A 368 13.34 -7.82 0.13
C ASP A 368 14.09 -9.14 -0.03
N TRP A 369 13.78 -9.90 -1.08
CA TRP A 369 14.54 -11.08 -1.44
C TRP A 369 16.01 -10.75 -1.75
N VAL A 370 16.28 -9.70 -2.53
CA VAL A 370 17.67 -9.26 -2.80
C VAL A 370 18.35 -8.80 -1.50
N ALA A 371 17.67 -8.01 -0.66
CA ALA A 371 18.19 -7.49 0.59
C ALA A 371 18.59 -8.61 1.58
N ARG A 372 17.84 -9.72 1.60
CA ARG A 372 18.18 -10.93 2.37
C ARG A 372 19.31 -11.77 1.79
N GLY A 373 20.02 -11.27 0.78
CA GLY A 373 21.12 -11.99 0.14
C GLY A 373 20.67 -12.90 -1.00
N ALA A 374 19.46 -12.71 -1.53
CA ALA A 374 18.92 -13.46 -2.65
C ALA A 374 19.00 -15.00 -2.44
N PRO A 375 18.44 -15.54 -1.34
CA PRO A 375 18.45 -16.98 -1.08
C PRO A 375 17.84 -17.77 -2.25
N GLY A 376 18.36 -18.98 -2.50
CA GLY A 376 18.02 -19.79 -3.68
C GLY A 376 17.20 -21.05 -3.37
N CYS A 377 17.11 -21.93 -4.37
CA CYS A 377 16.28 -23.14 -4.31
C CYS A 377 16.63 -24.17 -3.25
N ASP A 378 17.90 -24.22 -2.86
CA ASP A 378 18.38 -25.21 -1.90
C ASP A 378 18.55 -24.60 -0.50
N SER A 379 18.34 -23.29 -0.35
CA SER A 379 18.23 -22.67 0.97
C SER A 379 16.83 -22.89 1.49
N VAL A 380 16.59 -24.09 2.02
CA VAL A 380 15.59 -24.27 3.06
C VAL A 380 16.02 -23.37 4.24
N PRO A 381 15.12 -22.55 4.82
CA PRO A 381 15.46 -21.71 5.97
C PRO A 381 16.04 -22.51 7.15
#